data_AF-A0A6I3UWT8-F1
#
_entry.id   AF-A0A6I3UWT8-F1
#
_cell.length_a   1.000
_cell.length_b   1.000
_cell.length_c   1.000
_cell.angle_alpha   90.00
_cell.angle_beta   90.00
_cell.angle_gamma   90.00
#
_symmetry.space_group_name_H-M   'P 1'
#
loop_
_entity.id
_entity.type
_entity.pdbx_description
1 polymer ?
#
loop_
_entity_poly.entity_id
_entity_poly.type
_entity_poly.pdbx_seq_one_letter_code
_entity_poly.pdbx_strand_id
1 'polypeptide(L)'
;YDKLLKGVATLVGTSAPLGIKGQRPIIAGHRINYNDVSFYFLPSLKKGDKIYFDSLGKNLEYEVTDSEIIDEYEGEKLKPIENEDMVTLMTCMNEPRYDKRLLVNAKRVVSDSEKKQNVSTNPLIPFVSNQHIK
;
A
#
# COMPACT_ATOMS: atom_id res chain seq x y z
N TYR A 1 10.38 7.39 14.09
CA TYR A 1 9.80 6.83 15.31
C TYR A 1 8.47 7.51 15.61
N ASP A 2 8.45 8.84 15.73
CA ASP A 2 7.28 9.65 16.11
C ASP A 2 6.02 9.46 15.26
N LYS A 3 6.16 9.06 14.00
CA LYS A 3 5.02 8.82 13.10
C LYS A 3 4.18 7.61 13.55
N LEU A 4 4.84 6.52 13.97
CA LEU A 4 4.14 5.29 14.36
C LEU A 4 3.45 5.42 15.73
N LEU A 5 3.90 6.38 16.57
CA LEU A 5 3.18 6.74 17.79
C LEU A 5 1.83 7.43 17.51
N LYS A 6 1.65 7.98 16.30
CA LYS A 6 0.43 8.68 15.86
C LYS A 6 -0.45 7.82 14.94
N GLY A 7 -0.04 6.59 14.63
CA GLY A 7 -0.79 5.68 13.76
C GLY A 7 0.11 4.83 12.86
N VAL A 8 -0.21 4.79 11.57
CA VAL A 8 0.56 4.03 10.57
C VAL A 8 1.37 4.95 9.67
N ALA A 9 2.41 4.42 9.04
CA ALA A 9 3.24 5.19 8.11
C ALA A 9 3.71 4.35 6.93
N THR A 10 3.82 4.98 5.76
CA THR A 10 4.50 4.37 4.61
C THR A 10 5.99 4.20 4.90
N LEU A 11 6.52 3.02 4.62
CA LEU A 11 7.94 2.71 4.75
C LEU A 11 8.76 3.51 3.73
N VAL A 12 9.79 4.19 4.20
CA VAL A 12 10.70 4.97 3.34
C VAL A 12 11.36 4.04 2.32
N GLY A 13 11.45 4.50 1.06
CA GLY A 13 11.97 3.71 -0.05
C GLY A 13 10.90 2.88 -0.78
N THR A 14 9.66 2.88 -0.28
CA THR A 14 8.50 2.27 -0.97
C THR A 14 7.60 3.36 -1.55
N SER A 15 6.76 3.00 -2.51
CA SER A 15 5.87 3.95 -3.18
C SER A 15 4.72 4.42 -2.29
N ALA A 16 4.06 5.51 -2.67
CA ALA A 16 2.83 5.95 -2.02
C ALA A 16 1.62 5.09 -2.44
N PRO A 17 0.60 4.88 -1.58
CA PRO A 17 -0.61 4.11 -1.87
C PRO A 17 -1.56 4.85 -2.82
N LEU A 18 -1.13 5.03 -4.08
CA LEU A 18 -1.84 5.77 -5.11
C LEU A 18 -2.48 4.87 -6.18
N GLY A 19 -2.32 3.55 -6.06
CA GLY A 19 -2.95 2.60 -6.96
C GLY A 19 -2.29 2.51 -8.34
N ILE A 20 -0.96 2.46 -8.36
CA ILE A 20 -0.15 2.46 -9.58
C ILE A 20 0.44 1.06 -9.77
N LYS A 21 0.24 0.47 -10.96
CA LYS A 21 0.83 -0.83 -11.32
C LYS A 21 2.36 -0.80 -11.25
N GLY A 22 2.95 -1.93 -10.85
CA GLY A 22 4.38 -2.07 -10.62
C GLY A 22 4.85 -1.43 -9.32
N GLN A 23 3.94 -1.01 -8.44
CA GLN A 23 4.27 -0.45 -7.13
C GLN A 23 3.75 -1.34 -6.00
N ARG A 24 4.45 -1.26 -4.87
CA ARG A 24 4.06 -1.94 -3.62
C ARG A 24 4.36 -1.05 -2.42
N PRO A 25 3.44 -0.15 -2.06
CA PRO A 25 3.50 0.62 -0.83
C PRO A 25 3.45 -0.31 0.39
N ILE A 26 4.40 -0.13 1.31
CA ILE A 26 4.42 -0.87 2.57
C ILE A 26 3.94 0.08 3.67
N ILE A 27 2.82 -0.25 4.31
CA ILE A 27 2.25 0.51 5.42
C ILE A 27 2.63 -0.18 6.73
N ALA A 28 3.51 0.45 7.49
CA ALA A 28 3.97 -0.06 8.77
C ALA A 28 3.13 0.48 9.93
N GLY A 29 2.88 -0.37 10.93
CA GLY A 29 2.22 -0.01 12.18
C GLY A 29 2.76 -0.83 13.35
N HIS A 30 2.77 -0.24 14.54
CA HIS A 30 3.11 -0.98 15.76
C HIS A 30 2.15 -2.14 15.99
N ARG A 31 2.66 -3.28 16.46
CA ARG A 31 1.83 -4.43 16.79
C ARG A 31 1.00 -4.17 18.04
N ILE A 32 1.65 -3.62 19.05
CA ILE A 32 1.03 -3.17 20.29
C ILE A 32 1.44 -1.72 20.45
N ASN A 33 0.46 -0.85 20.71
CA ASN A 33 0.69 0.56 21.02
C ASN A 33 -0.27 0.96 22.14
N TYR A 34 0.20 1.81 23.06
CA TYR A 34 -0.57 2.25 24.22
C TYR A 34 -1.58 3.37 23.92
N ASN A 35 -1.54 3.93 22.70
CA ASN A 35 -2.36 5.08 22.27
C ASN A 35 -3.44 4.67 21.24
N ASP A 36 -4.01 3.47 21.39
CA ASP A 36 -5.16 2.88 20.64
C ASP A 36 -5.00 2.58 19.15
N VAL A 37 -4.16 3.31 18.39
CA VAL A 37 -3.94 3.02 16.96
C VAL A 37 -2.78 2.05 16.78
N SER A 38 -3.10 0.78 16.48
CA SER A 38 -2.12 -0.29 16.25
C SER A 38 -2.62 -1.33 15.26
N PHE A 39 -1.69 -2.16 14.79
CA PHE A 39 -1.94 -3.36 14.00
C PHE A 39 -2.08 -4.62 14.86
N TYR A 40 -2.65 -4.50 16.06
CA TYR A 40 -2.85 -5.61 17.00
C TYR A 40 -3.57 -6.81 16.36
N PHE A 41 -4.66 -6.53 15.63
CA PHE A 41 -5.48 -7.53 14.94
C PHE A 41 -5.05 -7.82 13.49
N LEU A 42 -3.94 -7.24 13.02
CA LEU A 42 -3.48 -7.48 11.65
C LEU A 42 -3.31 -8.99 11.31
N PRO A 43 -2.82 -9.87 12.21
CA PRO A 43 -2.75 -11.30 11.92
C PRO A 43 -4.09 -12.02 11.79
N SER A 44 -5.20 -11.36 12.16
CA SER A 44 -6.54 -11.93 12.00
C SER A 44 -7.05 -11.81 10.56
N LEU A 45 -6.43 -10.95 9.73
CA LEU A 45 -6.80 -10.81 8.33
C LEU A 45 -6.50 -12.10 7.56
N LYS A 46 -7.41 -12.46 6.66
CA LYS A 46 -7.36 -13.66 5.83
C LYS A 46 -7.52 -13.29 4.37
N LYS A 47 -7.14 -14.23 3.50
CA LYS A 47 -7.38 -14.11 2.07
C LYS A 47 -8.85 -13.81 1.79
N GLY A 48 -9.11 -12.80 0.95
CA GLY A 48 -10.46 -12.31 0.64
C GLY A 48 -10.93 -11.13 1.51
N ASP A 49 -10.26 -10.84 2.63
CA ASP A 49 -10.57 -9.64 3.40
C ASP A 49 -10.21 -8.37 2.62
N LYS A 50 -10.96 -7.29 2.85
CA LYS A 50 -10.82 -6.05 2.10
C LYS A 50 -10.07 -4.99 2.89
N ILE A 51 -9.23 -4.25 2.19
CA ILE A 51 -8.47 -3.11 2.70
C ILE A 51 -8.81 -1.90 1.84
N TYR A 52 -9.18 -0.80 2.49
CA TYR A 52 -9.57 0.44 1.83
C TYR A 52 -8.56 1.55 2.14
N PHE A 53 -8.14 2.28 1.11
CA PHE A 53 -7.37 3.50 1.24
C PHE A 53 -8.20 4.68 0.73
N ASP A 54 -8.45 5.65 1.61
CA ASP A 54 -8.90 6.97 1.20
C ASP A 54 -7.67 7.87 1.03
N SER A 55 -7.41 8.28 -0.21
CA SER A 55 -6.31 9.18 -0.54
C SER A 55 -6.70 10.15 -1.63
N LEU A 56 -6.48 11.45 -1.40
CA LEU A 56 -6.73 12.51 -2.37
C LEU A 56 -8.14 12.47 -2.98
N GLY A 57 -9.15 12.09 -2.18
CA GLY A 57 -10.54 11.96 -2.62
C GLY A 57 -10.82 10.71 -3.48
N LYS A 58 -9.91 9.74 -3.50
CA LYS A 58 -10.10 8.43 -4.14
C LYS A 58 -10.17 7.35 -3.08
N ASN A 59 -11.14 6.45 -3.24
CA ASN A 59 -11.25 5.23 -2.45
C ASN A 59 -10.69 4.06 -3.25
N LEU A 60 -9.52 3.57 -2.84
CA LEU A 60 -8.87 2.42 -3.45
C LEU A 60 -9.20 1.18 -2.63
N GLU A 61 -9.77 0.16 -3.28
CA GLU A 61 -10.08 -1.12 -2.67
C GLU A 61 -9.00 -2.15 -3.02
N TYR A 62 -8.51 -2.87 -2.02
CA TYR A 62 -7.59 -3.99 -2.17
C TYR A 62 -8.17 -5.22 -1.47
N GLU A 63 -7.86 -6.41 -1.99
CA GLU A 63 -8.23 -7.69 -1.40
C GLU A 63 -6.97 -8.43 -0.95
N VAL A 64 -6.97 -8.91 0.30
CA VAL A 64 -5.87 -9.69 0.86
C VAL A 64 -5.70 -10.97 0.05
N THR A 65 -4.48 -11.21 -0.43
CA THR A 65 -4.14 -12.41 -1.20
C THR A 65 -3.46 -13.47 -0.36
N ASP A 66 -2.59 -13.04 0.54
CA ASP A 66 -1.74 -13.91 1.37
C ASP A 66 -1.13 -13.12 2.54
N SER A 67 -0.44 -13.86 3.41
CA SER A 67 0.41 -13.28 4.44
C SER A 67 1.65 -14.15 4.65
N GLU A 68 2.74 -13.52 5.05
CA GLU A 68 4.00 -14.20 5.34
C GLU A 68 4.70 -13.58 6.56
N ILE A 69 5.49 -14.39 7.27
CA ILE A 69 6.36 -13.91 8.35
C ILE A 69 7.81 -13.98 7.85
N ILE A 70 8.52 -12.86 7.94
CA ILE A 70 9.92 -12.71 7.51
C ILE A 70 10.81 -12.28 8.68
N ASP A 71 12.12 -12.45 8.53
CA ASP A 71 13.14 -11.84 9.39
C ASP A 71 13.26 -10.33 9.14
N GLU A 72 13.67 -9.54 10.15
CA GLU A 72 13.75 -8.07 10.02
C GLU A 72 14.76 -7.58 8.96
N TYR A 73 15.66 -8.45 8.51
CA TYR A 73 16.69 -8.14 7.52
C TYR A 73 16.35 -8.61 6.09
N GLU A 74 15.21 -9.29 5.90
CA GLU A 74 14.77 -9.77 4.58
C GLU A 74 14.10 -8.67 3.73
N GLY A 75 14.75 -7.51 3.59
CA GLY A 75 14.21 -6.36 2.84
C GLY A 75 13.90 -6.65 1.37
N GLU A 76 14.56 -7.64 0.78
CA GLU A 76 14.32 -8.14 -0.58
C GLU A 76 12.87 -8.62 -0.78
N LYS A 77 12.23 -9.14 0.28
CA LYS A 77 10.82 -9.58 0.27
C LYS A 77 9.83 -8.42 0.14
N LEU A 78 10.27 -7.17 0.30
CA LEU A 78 9.43 -5.96 0.23
C LEU A 78 9.40 -5.35 -1.18
N LYS A 79 10.16 -5.92 -2.13
CA LYS A 79 10.24 -5.38 -3.49
C LYS A 79 8.87 -5.38 -4.18
N PRO A 80 8.64 -4.41 -5.07
CA PRO A 80 7.45 -4.39 -5.91
C PRO A 80 7.44 -5.59 -6.86
N ILE A 81 6.24 -6.02 -7.23
CA ILE A 81 6.02 -7.05 -8.24
C ILE A 81 5.63 -6.38 -9.54
N GLU A 82 6.30 -6.76 -10.63
CA GLU A 82 6.06 -6.16 -11.94
C GLU A 82 4.59 -6.31 -12.36
N ASN A 83 4.03 -5.24 -12.93
CA ASN A 83 2.66 -5.19 -13.45
C ASN A 83 1.52 -5.39 -12.43
N GLU A 84 1.83 -5.50 -11.12
CA GLU A 84 0.84 -5.60 -10.05
C GLU A 84 0.62 -4.26 -9.33
N ASP A 85 -0.62 -3.93 -9.01
CA ASP A 85 -0.96 -2.84 -8.08
C ASP A 85 -1.24 -3.48 -6.71
N MET A 86 -0.28 -3.38 -5.80
CA MET A 86 -0.29 -4.07 -4.52
C MET A 86 -0.11 -3.10 -3.36
N VAL A 87 -0.60 -3.48 -2.19
CA VAL A 87 -0.14 -2.93 -0.90
C VAL A 87 0.29 -4.05 0.02
N THR A 88 1.11 -3.71 1.01
CA THR A 88 1.38 -4.60 2.14
C THR A 88 1.20 -3.85 3.45
N LEU A 89 0.46 -4.44 4.38
CA LEU A 89 0.44 -4.00 5.77
C LEU A 89 1.50 -4.77 6.55
N MET A 90 2.30 -4.07 7.35
CA MET A 90 3.45 -4.66 8.07
C MET A 90 3.41 -4.35 9.57
N THR A 91 3.66 -5.38 10.39
CA THR A 91 3.83 -5.22 11.84
C THR A 91 4.85 -6.19 12.43
N CYS A 92 5.30 -5.97 13.67
CA CYS A 92 6.25 -6.84 14.35
C CYS A 92 5.59 -8.16 14.84
N MET A 93 6.37 -9.24 14.85
CA MET A 93 6.00 -10.59 15.28
C MET A 93 7.08 -11.21 16.17
N ASN A 94 6.78 -12.36 16.79
CA ASN A 94 7.69 -13.13 17.66
C ASN A 94 7.96 -12.45 19.02
N GLU A 95 6.89 -12.11 19.75
CA GLU A 95 6.99 -11.66 21.13
C GLU A 95 7.74 -12.70 22.00
N PRO A 96 8.65 -12.29 22.90
CA PRO A 96 9.01 -10.91 23.29
C PRO A 96 10.17 -10.28 22.48
N ARG A 97 10.71 -10.98 21.49
CA ARG A 97 11.89 -10.52 20.72
C ARG A 97 11.55 -9.47 19.67
N TYR A 98 10.38 -9.58 19.04
CA TYR A 98 9.95 -8.67 17.97
C TYR A 98 10.92 -8.59 16.76
N ASP A 99 11.67 -9.67 16.53
CA ASP A 99 12.65 -9.93 15.47
C ASP A 99 12.03 -10.62 14.25
N LYS A 100 10.72 -10.47 14.06
CA LYS A 100 10.03 -10.91 12.84
C LYS A 100 9.08 -9.83 12.37
N ARG A 101 8.70 -9.88 11.10
CA ARG A 101 7.67 -9.00 10.51
C ARG A 101 6.57 -9.86 9.91
N LEU A 102 5.33 -9.58 10.26
CA LEU A 102 4.18 -10.06 9.51
C LEU A 102 3.96 -9.10 8.33
N LEU A 103 3.88 -9.66 7.13
CA LEU A 103 3.45 -8.98 5.93
C LEU A 103 2.07 -9.52 5.55
N VAL A 104 1.07 -8.65 5.44
CA VAL A 104 -0.23 -8.98 4.86
C VAL A 104 -0.30 -8.31 3.49
N ASN A 105 -0.31 -9.11 2.43
CA ASN A 105 -0.27 -8.65 1.05
C ASN A 105 -1.68 -8.57 0.48
N ALA A 106 -1.96 -7.50 -0.25
CA ALA A 106 -3.25 -7.29 -0.89
C ALA A 106 -3.09 -6.70 -2.29
N LYS A 107 -3.95 -7.14 -3.22
CA LYS A 107 -3.95 -6.69 -4.61
C LYS A 107 -5.15 -5.81 -4.90
N ARG A 108 -4.98 -4.84 -5.79
CA ARG A 108 -6.01 -3.89 -6.18
C ARG A 108 -7.24 -4.59 -6.76
N VAL A 109 -8.42 -4.22 -6.26
CA VAL A 109 -9.71 -4.54 -6.86
C VAL A 109 -10.10 -3.37 -7.76
N VAL A 110 -10.02 -3.57 -9.08
CA VAL A 110 -10.38 -2.54 -10.06
C VAL A 110 -11.86 -2.64 -10.40
N SER A 111 -12.60 -1.58 -10.09
CA SER A 111 -14.02 -1.47 -10.47
C SER A 111 -14.19 -1.25 -11.97
N ASP A 112 -15.33 -1.63 -12.53
CA ASP A 112 -15.59 -1.49 -13.96
C ASP A 112 -15.66 -0.02 -14.42
N SER A 113 -15.96 0.92 -13.52
CA SER A 113 -15.89 2.36 -13.77
C SER A 113 -14.45 2.86 -13.90
N GLU A 114 -13.53 2.36 -13.07
CA GLU A 114 -12.10 2.69 -13.15
C GLU A 114 -11.42 2.12 -14.39
N LYS A 115 -11.84 0.93 -14.85
CA LYS A 115 -11.34 0.35 -16.12
C LYS A 115 -11.65 1.25 -17.31
N LYS A 116 -12.83 1.88 -17.34
CA LYS A 116 -13.27 2.74 -18.45
C LYS A 116 -12.49 4.08 -18.53
N GLN A 117 -12.11 4.65 -17.39
CA GLN A 117 -11.30 5.89 -17.39
C GLN A 117 -9.86 5.68 -17.86
N ASN A 118 -9.23 4.54 -17.54
CA ASN A 118 -7.86 4.24 -17.97
C ASN A 118 -7.71 3.92 -19.47
N VAL A 119 -8.81 3.59 -20.16
CA VAL A 119 -8.83 3.33 -21.61
C VAL A 119 -9.03 4.63 -22.42
N SER A 120 -9.56 5.69 -21.81
CA SER A 120 -9.91 6.93 -22.52
C SER A 120 -8.81 8.00 -22.54
N THR A 121 -7.68 7.83 -21.84
CA THR A 121 -6.66 8.88 -21.65
C THR A 121 -5.38 8.74 -22.49
N ASN A 122 -5.43 8.06 -23.64
CA ASN A 122 -4.45 8.34 -24.69
C ASN A 122 -5.00 8.05 -26.10
N PRO A 123 -5.14 9.08 -26.94
CA PRO A 123 -4.05 9.32 -27.90
C PRO A 123 -3.70 10.81 -28.07
N LEU A 124 -2.39 11.09 -28.04
CA LEU A 124 -1.70 12.24 -28.67
C LEU A 124 -2.37 13.62 -28.52
N ILE A 125 -2.05 14.34 -27.44
CA ILE A 125 -2.25 15.80 -27.39
C ILE A 125 -1.02 16.44 -28.07
N PRO A 126 -1.13 17.12 -29.22
CA PRO A 126 -0.05 17.94 -29.72
C PRO A 126 0.06 19.19 -28.85
N PHE A 127 1.27 19.48 -28.37
CA PHE A 127 1.59 20.69 -27.63
C PHE A 127 1.42 21.90 -28.57
N VAL A 128 0.24 22.53 -28.57
CA VAL A 128 0.02 23.79 -29.26
C VAL A 128 0.63 24.90 -28.40
N SER A 129 1.81 25.34 -28.81
CA SER A 129 2.41 26.61 -28.38
C SER A 129 1.55 27.75 -28.91
N ASN A 130 0.85 28.45 -28.03
CA ASN A 130 0.27 29.76 -28.37
C ASN A 130 1.21 30.86 -27.88
N GLN A 131 2.00 31.37 -28.82
CA GLN A 131 2.41 32.77 -28.82
C GLN A 131 1.19 33.65 -29.07
N HIS A 132 1.06 34.75 -28.33
CA HIS A 132 0.64 36.10 -28.76
C HIS A 132 0.52 36.96 -27.48
N ILE A 133 1.46 37.88 -27.24
CA ILE A 133 1.44 39.28 -27.70
C ILE A 133 0.10 39.97 -27.38
N LYS A 134 0.09 40.76 -26.32
CA LYS A 134 -0.13 42.22 -26.37
C LYS A 134 0.63 42.89 -25.23
#